data_AF-A0A6P1IBV2-F1
#
_entry.id   AF-A0A6P1IBV2-F1
#
_cell.length_a   1.000
_cell.length_b   1.000
_cell.length_c   1.000
_cell.angle_alpha   90.00
_cell.angle_beta   90.00
_cell.angle_gamma   90.00
#
_symmetry.space_group_name_H-M   'P 1'
#
loop_
_entity.id
_entity.type
_entity.pdbx_description
1 polymer ?
#
loop_
_entity_poly.entity_id
_entity_poly.type
_entity_poly.pdbx_seq_one_letter_code
_entity_poly.pdbx_strand_id
1 'polypeptide(L)' 'MVLRVAAAGVCQTDVHVRAAPEPMIPTGVVLGHEIAGHIVECGDGVDNLSIGDSLSCTPSGPAADAGNASPGAKTPV' A
#
# COMPACT_ATOMS: atom_id res chain seq x y z
N MET A 1 -7.68 8.15 -1.45
CA MET A 1 -6.27 8.38 -1.08
C MET A 1 -5.38 7.72 -2.12
N VAL A 2 -4.27 8.36 -2.50
CA VAL A 2 -3.27 7.85 -3.45
C VAL A 2 -1.91 7.84 -2.76
N LEU A 3 -1.18 6.74 -2.91
CA LEU A 3 0.21 6.62 -2.45
C LEU A 3 1.17 6.66 -3.62
N ARG A 4 2.26 7.41 -3.48
CA ARG A 4 3.48 7.19 -4.26
C ARG A 4 4.25 6.05 -3.61
N VAL A 5 4.25 4.90 -4.28
CA VAL A 5 4.98 3.72 -3.82
C VAL A 5 6.49 3.99 -3.87
N ALA A 6 7.16 3.79 -2.75
CA ALA A 6 8.62 3.88 -2.62
C ALA A 6 9.27 2.49 -2.63
N ALA A 7 8.57 1.47 -2.12
CA ALA A 7 9.01 0.08 -2.12
C ALA A 7 7.82 -0.88 -2.27
N ALA A 8 8.07 -2.02 -2.92
CA ALA A 8 7.13 -3.12 -3.06
C ALA A 8 7.85 -4.46 -2.82
N GLY A 9 7.30 -5.27 -1.92
CA GLY A 9 7.70 -6.65 -1.68
C GLY A 9 7.06 -7.61 -2.69
N VAL A 10 7.65 -8.80 -2.78
CA VAL A 10 7.12 -9.92 -3.55
C VAL A 10 7.06 -11.13 -2.63
N CYS A 11 5.89 -11.75 -2.53
CA CYS A 11 5.68 -12.94 -1.72
C CYS A 11 5.20 -14.13 -2.55
N GLN A 12 5.06 -15.28 -1.90
CA GLN A 12 4.57 -16.50 -2.54
C GLN A 12 3.14 -16.34 -3.10
N THR A 13 2.29 -15.52 -2.47
CA THR A 13 0.94 -15.24 -2.97
C THR A 13 0.99 -14.53 -4.31
N ASP A 14 1.93 -13.63 -4.58
CA ASP A 14 2.08 -13.01 -5.91
C ASP A 14 2.40 -14.06 -6.98
N VAL A 15 3.23 -15.04 -6.64
CA VAL A 15 3.55 -16.17 -7.53
C VAL A 15 2.31 -17.03 -7.80
N HIS A 16 1.53 -17.34 -6.76
CA HIS A 16 0.29 -18.13 -6.91
C HIS A 16 -0.76 -17.39 -7.74
N VAL A 17 -0.96 -16.09 -7.52
CA VAL A 17 -1.90 -15.26 -8.29
C VAL A 17 -1.45 -15.16 -9.76
N ARG A 18 -0.16 -14.95 -10.01
CA ARG A 18 0.39 -14.94 -11.38
C ARG A 18 0.18 -16.26 -12.13
N ALA A 19 0.18 -17.38 -11.43
CA ALA A 19 0.01 -18.71 -12.01
C ALA A 19 -1.47 -19.17 -12.08
N ALA A 20 -2.40 -18.41 -11.49
CA ALA A 20 -3.80 -18.79 -11.43
C ALA A 20 -4.44 -18.74 -12.84
N PRO A 21 -5.21 -19.76 -13.24
CA PRO A 21 -5.91 -19.76 -14.52
C PRO A 21 -7.19 -18.92 -14.47
N GLU A 22 -7.59 -18.38 -15.62
CA GLU A 22 -8.96 -17.86 -15.80
C GLU A 22 -10.00 -18.96 -15.58
N PRO A 23 -11.17 -18.68 -14.97
CA PRO A 23 -11.64 -17.37 -14.49
C PRO A 23 -11.31 -17.12 -13.01
N MET A 24 -10.42 -17.91 -12.39
CA MET A 24 -10.13 -17.80 -10.95
C MET A 24 -9.59 -16.42 -10.60
N ILE A 25 -8.65 -15.93 -11.41
CA ILE A 25 -8.10 -14.58 -11.30
C ILE A 25 -8.12 -13.96 -12.70
N PRO A 26 -8.72 -12.77 -12.86
CA PRO A 26 -8.67 -12.03 -14.10
C PRO A 26 -7.23 -11.66 -14.49
N THR A 27 -6.95 -11.77 -15.78
CA THR A 27 -5.73 -11.25 -16.41
C THR A 27 -5.71 -9.73 -16.36
N GLY A 28 -4.50 -9.15 -16.30
CA GLY A 28 -4.32 -7.69 -16.20
C GLY A 28 -4.44 -7.12 -14.78
N VAL A 29 -4.60 -7.97 -13.75
CA VAL A 29 -4.50 -7.54 -12.35
C VAL A 29 -3.10 -7.03 -12.04
N VAL A 30 -3.03 -5.88 -11.37
CA VAL A 30 -1.77 -5.35 -10.82
C VAL A 30 -1.46 -6.10 -9.51
N LEU A 31 -0.32 -6.79 -9.47
CA LEU A 31 0.15 -7.54 -8.30
C LEU A 31 0.78 -6.61 -7.25
N GLY A 32 1.08 -7.18 -6.08
CA GLY A 32 1.65 -6.46 -4.94
C GLY A 32 0.59 -6.17 -3.88
N HIS A 33 0.83 -6.73 -2.70
CA HIS A 33 0.05 -6.49 -1.50
C HIS A 33 0.94 -6.22 -0.28
N GLU A 34 2.25 -6.03 -0.52
CA GLU A 34 3.25 -5.63 0.45
C GLU A 34 3.95 -4.38 -0.07
N ILE A 35 3.42 -3.20 0.22
CA ILE A 35 3.96 -1.93 -0.31
C ILE A 35 4.19 -0.92 0.81
N ALA A 36 5.11 0.01 0.58
CA ALA A 36 5.31 1.18 1.43
C ALA A 36 5.56 2.43 0.58
N GLY A 37 5.09 3.58 1.05
CA GLY A 37 5.20 4.83 0.31
C GLY A 37 4.65 6.03 1.06
N HIS A 38 4.42 7.11 0.33
CA HIS A 38 3.93 8.37 0.87
C HIS A 38 2.60 8.77 0.27
N ILE A 39 1.70 9.33 1.07
CA ILE A 39 0.43 9.87 0.59
C ILE A 39 0.71 11.07 -0.32
N VAL A 40 0.19 11.04 -1.54
CA VAL A 40 0.25 12.16 -2.51
C VAL A 40 -1.10 12.81 -2.77
N GLU A 41 -2.18 12.16 -2.39
CA GLU A 41 -3.54 12.69 -2.50
C GLU A 41 -4.43 12.07 -1.43
N CYS A 42 -5.25 12.88 -0.76
CA CYS A 42 -6.32 12.42 0.12
C CYS A 42 -7.66 12.58 -0.62
N GLY A 43 -8.54 11.59 -0.48
CA GLY A 43 -9.91 11.70 -0.98
C GLY A 43 -10.84 12.27 0.09
N ASP A 44 -12.08 12.54 -0.29
CA ASP A 44 -13.11 13.03 0.65
C ASP A 44 -13.32 12.05 1.81
N GLY A 45 -13.44 12.59 3.04
CA GLY A 45 -13.65 11.81 4.27
C GLY A 45 -12.40 11.18 4.89
N VAL A 46 -11.20 11.54 4.42
CA VAL A 46 -9.93 11.18 5.06
C VAL A 46 -9.52 12.29 6.04
N ASP A 47 -9.83 12.12 7.33
CA ASP A 47 -9.67 13.17 8.35
C ASP A 47 -8.41 13.01 9.22
N ASN A 48 -7.82 11.82 9.23
CA ASN A 48 -6.76 11.41 10.17
C ASN A 48 -5.40 11.16 9.50
N LEU A 49 -5.25 11.47 8.22
CA LEU A 49 -4.05 11.26 7.42
C LEU A 49 -3.80 12.47 6.52
N SER A 50 -2.54 12.81 6.32
CA SER A 50 -2.10 13.98 5.55
C SER A 50 -1.22 13.59 4.38
N ILE A 51 -1.25 14.41 3.32
CA ILE A 51 -0.26 14.32 2.24
C ILE A 51 1.15 14.42 2.83
N GLY A 52 2.03 13.50 2.42
CA GLY A 52 3.40 13.35 2.90
C GLY A 52 3.57 12.30 4.00
N ASP A 53 2.49 11.84 4.64
CA ASP A 53 2.59 10.76 5.63
C ASP A 53 3.06 9.46 4.96
N SER A 54 3.93 8.74 5.69
CA SER A 54 4.42 7.43 5.28
C SER A 54 3.46 6.34 5.72
N LEU A 55 3.12 5.41 4.82
CA LEU A 55 2.25 4.28 5.11
C LEU A 55 2.79 3.00 4.49
N SER A 56 2.45 1.87 5.12
CA SER A 56 2.63 0.54 4.56
C SER A 56 1.29 -0.19 4.42
N CYS A 57 1.18 -1.01 3.38
CA CYS A 57 0.02 -1.87 3.14
C CYS A 57 0.51 -3.32 3.09
N THR A 58 -0.05 -4.17 3.94
CA THR A 58 0.23 -5.61 4.00
C THR A 58 -1.09 -6.39 4.07
N PRO A 59 -1.11 -7.70 3.76
CA PRO A 59 -2.35 -8.51 3.75
C PRO A 59 -3.04 -8.60 5.11
N SER A 60 -2.29 -8.43 6.19
CA SER A 60 -2.76 -8.55 7.58
C SER A 60 -3.70 -7.43 8.02
N GLY A 61 -4.21 -6.62 7.08
CA GLY A 61 -4.94 -5.40 7.35
C GLY A 61 -4.01 -4.19 7.44
N PRO A 62 -4.57 -2.98 7.54
CA PRO A 62 -3.75 -1.79 7.58
C PRO A 62 -2.86 -1.85 8.83
N ALA A 63 -1.56 -1.64 8.67
CA ALA A 63 -0.72 -1.06 9.71
C ALA A 63 -1.11 0.42 9.89
N ALA A 64 -2.39 0.66 10.15
CA ALA A 64 -2.93 1.90 10.65
C ALA A 64 -3.29 1.65 12.11
N ASP A 65 -2.38 1.09 12.90
CA ASP A 65 -2.38 1.54 14.27
C ASP A 65 -1.94 3.00 14.21
N ALA A 66 -2.86 3.89 14.56
CA ALA A 66 -2.55 5.30 14.83
C ALA A 66 -1.46 5.46 15.93
N GLY A 67 -0.91 4.36 16.47
CA GLY A 67 0.24 4.27 17.35
C GLY A 67 1.61 4.03 16.67
N ASN A 68 1.67 3.60 15.40
CA ASN A 68 2.90 3.44 14.62
C ASN A 68 2.89 4.22 13.29
N ALA A 69 1.86 5.03 13.05
CA ALA A 69 2.07 6.30 12.36
C ALA A 69 2.92 7.22 13.27
N SER A 70 4.12 6.76 13.65
CA SER A 70 5.16 7.69 14.06
C SER A 70 5.28 8.65 12.88
N PRO A 71 5.23 9.98 13.07
CA PRO A 71 5.52 10.90 11.99
C PRO A 71 6.93 10.56 11.50
N GLY A 72 7.01 9.74 10.46
CA GLY A 72 8.25 9.40 9.80
C GLY A 72 8.82 10.76 9.43
N ALA A 73 10.00 11.07 9.97
CA ALA A 73 10.65 12.36 9.79
C ALA A 73 10.44 12.78 8.34
N LYS A 74 9.67 13.86 8.14
CA LYS A 74 9.30 14.35 6.81
C LYS A 74 10.59 14.48 6.04
N THR A 75 10.88 13.49 5.19
CA THR A 75 12.16 13.47 4.50
C THR A 75 12.06 14.63 3.53
N PRO A 76 12.96 15.62 3.58
CA PRO A 76 12.88 16.76 2.68
C PRO A 76 12.96 16.20 1.27
N VAL A 77 11.94 16.49 0.45
CA VAL A 77 12.04 16.35 -1.00
C VAL A 77 13.02 17.38 -1.55
#